data_AF-A0A699YEG2-F1
#
_entry.id   AF-A0A699YEG2-F1
#
_cell.length_a   1.000
_cell.length_b   1.000
_cell.length_c   1.000
_cell.angle_alpha   90.00
_cell.angle_beta   90.00
_cell.angle_gamma   90.00
#
_symmetry.space_group_name_H-M   'P 1'
#
loop_
_entity.id
_entity.type
_entity.pdbx_description
1 polymer ?
#
loop_
_entity_poly.entity_id
_entity_poly.type
_entity_poly.pdbx_seq_one_letter_code
_entity_poly.pdbx_strand_id
1 'polypeptide(L)'
;LAVAHTINNSYKLANEAALRYEDLRVVHDFCTGFDAARYRAGHRDVAQFRRDMAMLKSWQDDLSDMTAGQNVGCLHVSLTRMHHQLAGTLNQVAGWLLACLASQSS
;
A
#
# COMPACT_ATOMS: atom_id res chain seq x y z
N LEU A 1 16.36 -31.49 18.59
CA LEU A 1 14.92 -31.11 18.74
C LEU A 1 14.72 -29.61 18.93
N ALA A 2 15.44 -28.93 19.83
CA ALA A 2 15.31 -27.47 20.04
C ALA A 2 15.57 -26.62 18.78
N VAL A 3 16.62 -26.92 18.01
CA VAL A 3 16.96 -26.19 16.77
C VAL A 3 15.86 -26.28 15.71
N ALA A 4 15.28 -27.47 15.52
CA ALA A 4 14.18 -27.66 14.57
C ALA A 4 12.93 -26.87 14.96
N HIS A 5 12.65 -26.78 16.26
CA HIS A 5 11.56 -25.96 16.78
C HIS A 5 11.80 -24.46 16.53
N THR A 6 13.01 -23.96 16.78
CA THR A 6 13.39 -22.55 16.51
C THR A 6 13.28 -22.20 15.03
N ILE A 7 13.74 -23.08 14.14
CA ILE A 7 13.62 -22.89 12.69
C ILE A 7 12.15 -22.82 12.29
N ASN A 8 11.32 -23.76 12.75
CA ASN A 8 9.90 -23.79 12.40
C ASN A 8 9.15 -22.55 12.90
N ASN A 9 9.44 -22.09 14.11
CA ASN A 9 8.87 -20.84 14.63
C ASN A 9 9.32 -19.63 13.82
N SER A 10 10.58 -19.58 13.37
CA SER A 10 11.09 -18.50 12.53
C SER A 10 10.34 -18.42 11.19
N TYR A 11 10.06 -19.56 10.54
CA TYR A 11 9.24 -19.61 9.33
C TYR A 11 7.80 -19.18 9.56
N LYS A 12 7.18 -19.60 10.69
CA LYS A 12 5.83 -19.19 11.04
C LYS A 12 5.72 -17.67 11.18
N LEU A 13 6.61 -17.07 11.97
CA LEU A 13 6.64 -15.63 12.19
C LEU A 13 7.00 -14.85 10.91
N ALA A 14 7.87 -15.40 10.05
CA ALA A 14 8.19 -14.80 8.76
C ALA A 14 6.97 -14.78 7.83
N ASN A 15 6.17 -15.86 7.84
CA ASN A 15 4.91 -15.92 7.10
C ASN A 15 3.89 -14.92 7.65
N GLU A 16 3.75 -14.79 8.98
CA GLU A 16 2.89 -13.78 9.61
C GLU A 16 3.32 -12.33 9.27
N ALA A 17 4.61 -12.07 9.13
CA ALA A 17 5.12 -10.79 8.64
C ALA A 17 4.73 -10.51 7.19
N ALA A 18 4.79 -11.51 6.32
CA ALA A 18 4.38 -11.39 4.93
C ALA A 18 2.85 -11.26 4.76
N LEU A 19 2.06 -11.96 5.58
CA LEU A 19 0.59 -11.93 5.51
C LEU A 19 0.02 -10.52 5.79
N ARG A 20 0.68 -9.71 6.63
CA ARG A 20 0.28 -8.31 6.86
C ARG A 20 0.31 -7.46 5.59
N TYR A 21 1.15 -7.81 4.62
CA TYR A 21 1.19 -7.14 3.32
C TYR A 21 0.06 -7.61 2.38
N GLU A 22 -0.56 -8.76 2.63
CA GLU A 22 -1.73 -9.22 1.87
C GLU A 22 -2.95 -8.33 2.17
N ASP A 23 -3.05 -7.76 3.37
CA ASP A 23 -4.10 -6.78 3.70
C ASP A 23 -3.99 -5.52 2.83
N LEU A 24 -2.79 -5.20 2.34
CA LEU A 24 -2.54 -4.10 1.39
C LEU A 24 -2.76 -4.50 -0.07
N ARG A 25 -3.12 -5.75 -0.36
CA ARG A 25 -3.42 -6.18 -1.73
C ARG A 25 -4.59 -5.40 -2.33
N VAL A 26 -5.60 -5.07 -1.53
CA VAL A 26 -6.72 -4.24 -1.98
C VAL A 26 -6.24 -2.86 -2.45
N VAL A 27 -5.19 -2.31 -1.84
CA VAL A 27 -4.59 -1.04 -2.24
C VAL A 27 -3.89 -1.19 -3.59
N HIS A 28 -3.13 -2.27 -3.79
CA HIS A 28 -2.52 -2.58 -5.08
C HIS A 28 -3.58 -2.73 -6.18
N ASP A 29 -4.62 -3.51 -5.93
CA ASP A 29 -5.68 -3.80 -6.91
C ASP A 29 -6.47 -2.53 -7.26
N PHE A 30 -6.73 -1.66 -6.26
CA PHE A 30 -7.29 -0.35 -6.50
C PHE A 30 -6.38 0.52 -7.38
N CYS A 31 -5.10 0.64 -7.03
CA CYS A 31 -4.18 1.52 -7.75
C CYS A 31 -3.91 1.06 -9.19
N THR A 32 -3.82 -0.25 -9.42
CA THR A 32 -3.61 -0.81 -10.76
C THR A 32 -4.88 -0.74 -11.62
N GLY A 33 -6.05 -0.85 -11.01
CA GLY A 33 -7.34 -0.69 -11.68
C GLY A 33 -7.82 0.76 -11.81
N PHE A 34 -7.10 1.74 -11.26
CA PHE A 34 -7.54 3.13 -11.24
C PHE A 34 -7.46 3.76 -12.63
N ASP A 35 -8.61 4.20 -13.14
CA ASP A 35 -8.72 4.91 -14.41
C ASP A 35 -8.92 6.41 -14.17
N ALA A 36 -7.85 7.18 -14.37
CA ALA A 36 -7.85 8.63 -14.19
C ALA A 36 -8.78 9.35 -15.17
N ALA A 37 -8.94 8.84 -16.40
CA ALA A 37 -9.80 9.47 -17.42
C ALA A 37 -11.27 9.29 -17.04
N ARG A 38 -11.65 8.08 -16.63
CA ARG A 38 -12.99 7.80 -16.10
C ARG A 38 -13.26 8.57 -14.81
N TYR A 39 -12.28 8.66 -13.92
CA TYR A 39 -12.40 9.44 -12.69
C TYR A 39 -12.69 10.93 -13.00
N ARG A 40 -11.99 11.51 -13.99
CA ARG A 40 -12.18 12.89 -14.43
C ARG A 40 -13.52 13.13 -15.10
N ALA A 41 -14.01 12.17 -15.89
CA ALA A 41 -15.29 12.27 -16.60
C ALA A 41 -16.51 12.21 -15.66
N GLY A 42 -16.35 11.67 -14.44
CA GLY A 42 -17.40 11.66 -13.43
C GLY A 42 -17.64 13.05 -12.83
N HIS A 43 -18.90 13.44 -12.68
CA HIS A 43 -19.25 14.62 -11.88
C HIS A 43 -18.94 14.33 -10.40
N ARG A 44 -17.86 14.93 -9.90
CA ARG A 44 -17.40 14.84 -8.51
C ARG A 44 -17.42 16.23 -7.91
N ASP A 45 -17.89 16.34 -6.68
CA ASP A 45 -17.74 17.57 -5.90
C ASP A 45 -16.43 17.57 -5.09
N VAL A 46 -16.08 18.73 -4.55
CA VAL A 46 -14.90 18.91 -3.70
C VAL A 46 -14.96 17.98 -2.47
N ALA A 47 -16.16 17.67 -1.98
CA ALA A 47 -16.33 16.77 -0.84
C ALA A 47 -15.91 15.33 -1.15
N GLN A 48 -16.28 14.81 -2.33
CA GLN A 48 -15.85 13.50 -2.80
C GLN A 48 -14.34 13.45 -3.02
N PHE A 49 -13.76 14.48 -3.63
CA PHE A 49 -12.31 14.57 -3.79
C PHE A 49 -11.56 14.51 -2.45
N ARG A 50 -12.05 15.24 -1.45
CA ARG A 50 -11.45 15.23 -0.10
C ARG A 50 -11.53 13.84 0.55
N ARG A 51 -12.62 13.10 0.36
CA ARG A 51 -12.75 11.72 0.84
C ARG A 51 -11.75 10.79 0.14
N ASP A 52 -11.62 10.90 -1.18
CA ASP A 52 -10.72 10.06 -1.97
C ASP A 52 -9.25 10.32 -1.59
N MET A 53 -8.86 11.58 -1.40
CA MET A 53 -7.51 11.94 -0.91
C MET A 53 -7.26 11.48 0.53
N ALA A 54 -8.27 11.55 1.41
CA ALA A 54 -8.13 11.06 2.78
C ALA A 54 -7.93 9.55 2.84
N MET A 55 -8.62 8.79 1.97
CA MET A 55 -8.45 7.36 1.82
C MET A 55 -7.03 6.99 1.33
N LEU A 56 -6.50 7.69 0.32
CA LEU A 56 -5.12 7.46 -0.11
C LEU A 56 -4.12 7.77 0.99
N LYS A 57 -4.36 8.83 1.77
CA LYS A 57 -3.51 9.18 2.90
C LYS A 57 -3.54 8.10 3.98
N SER A 58 -4.71 7.56 4.34
CA SER A 58 -4.77 6.47 5.33
C SER A 58 -3.97 5.27 4.87
N TRP A 59 -4.04 4.88 3.59
CA TRP A 59 -3.23 3.77 3.08
C TRP A 59 -1.72 4.06 3.04
N GLN A 60 -1.32 5.32 2.84
CA GLN A 60 0.08 5.72 2.95
C GLN A 60 0.58 5.65 4.40
N ASP A 61 -0.26 6.07 5.35
CA ASP A 61 0.05 6.01 6.78
C ASP A 61 0.15 4.53 7.21
N ASP A 62 -0.80 3.68 6.81
CA ASP A 62 -0.78 2.23 7.04
C ASP A 62 0.49 1.58 6.48
N LEU A 63 0.88 1.93 5.24
CA LEU A 63 2.10 1.40 4.62
C LEU A 63 3.36 1.90 5.34
N SER A 64 3.37 3.14 5.81
CA SER A 64 4.52 3.75 6.51
C SER A 64 4.77 3.11 7.88
N ASP A 65 3.71 2.68 8.55
CA ASP A 65 3.78 1.96 9.82
C ASP A 65 4.31 0.53 9.64
N MET A 66 4.30 0.01 8.41
CA MET A 66 4.79 -1.35 8.12
C MET A 66 6.30 -1.40 7.97
N THR A 67 6.91 -2.33 8.70
CA THR A 67 8.36 -2.55 8.65
C THR A 67 8.77 -3.23 7.34
N ALA A 68 9.50 -2.49 6.49
CA ALA A 68 10.01 -2.98 5.20
C ALA A 68 11.09 -4.07 5.31
N GLY A 69 11.65 -4.33 6.50
CA GLY A 69 12.57 -5.43 6.73
C GLY A 69 12.75 -5.71 8.21
N GLN A 70 12.68 -6.99 8.60
CA GLN A 70 12.79 -7.39 10.00
C GLN A 70 13.51 -8.73 10.14
N ASN A 71 14.26 -8.88 11.23
CA ASN A 71 14.84 -10.15 11.64
C ASN A 71 13.81 -10.91 12.47
N VAL A 72 13.53 -12.14 12.08
CA VAL A 72 12.52 -13.00 12.69
C VAL A 72 13.17 -14.33 13.06
N GLY A 73 13.46 -14.50 14.35
CA GLY A 73 14.23 -15.65 14.83
C GLY A 73 15.59 -15.71 14.12
N CYS A 74 15.82 -16.77 13.34
CA CYS A 74 17.05 -16.96 12.56
C CYS A 74 16.96 -16.50 11.09
N LEU A 75 15.86 -15.86 10.67
CA LEU A 75 15.64 -15.43 9.29
C LEU A 75 15.64 -13.89 9.20
N HIS A 76 16.15 -13.36 8.08
CA HIS A 76 15.92 -11.98 7.70
C HIS A 76 14.81 -11.93 6.64
N VAL A 77 13.73 -11.21 6.92
CA VAL A 77 12.61 -11.03 6.01
C VAL A 77 12.70 -9.63 5.43
N SER A 78 12.97 -9.53 4.12
CA SER A 78 13.03 -8.26 3.39
C SER A 78 11.76 -8.09 2.56
N LEU A 79 11.01 -7.03 2.84
CA LEU A 79 9.78 -6.63 2.16
C LEU A 79 9.96 -5.26 1.47
N THR A 80 11.20 -4.75 1.41
CA THR A 80 11.55 -3.43 0.87
C THR A 80 11.04 -3.23 -0.54
N ARG A 81 11.17 -4.24 -1.41
CA ARG A 81 10.71 -4.15 -2.79
C ARG A 81 9.19 -3.99 -2.86
N MET A 82 8.46 -4.79 -2.09
CA MET A 82 6.99 -4.74 -2.04
C MET A 82 6.51 -3.41 -1.47
N HIS A 83 7.14 -2.95 -0.39
CA HIS A 83 6.88 -1.63 0.19
C HIS A 83 7.09 -0.51 -0.84
N HIS A 84 8.21 -0.54 -1.56
CA HIS A 84 8.53 0.48 -2.56
C HIS A 84 7.54 0.48 -3.74
N GLN A 85 7.14 -0.71 -4.21
CA GLN A 85 6.14 -0.83 -5.29
C GLN A 85 4.78 -0.28 -4.86
N LEU A 86 4.29 -0.64 -3.67
CA LEU A 86 3.04 -0.12 -3.12
C LEU A 86 3.07 1.40 -2.95
N ALA A 87 4.15 1.92 -2.36
CA ALA A 87 4.34 3.36 -2.19
C ALA A 87 4.33 4.10 -3.55
N GLY A 88 5.01 3.54 -4.55
CA GLY A 88 5.02 4.08 -5.92
C GLY A 88 3.62 4.15 -6.53
N THR A 89 2.83 3.08 -6.41
CA THR A 89 1.46 3.06 -6.95
C THR A 89 0.52 4.03 -6.24
N LEU A 90 0.60 4.15 -4.91
CA LEU A 90 -0.17 5.13 -4.14
C LEU A 90 0.17 6.56 -4.55
N ASN A 91 1.46 6.87 -4.68
CA ASN A 91 1.93 8.20 -5.10
C ASN A 91 1.47 8.54 -6.52
N GLN A 92 1.45 7.55 -7.43
CA GLN A 92 0.96 7.74 -8.79
C GLN A 92 -0.52 8.11 -8.81
N VAL A 93 -1.37 7.39 -8.09
CA VAL A 93 -2.82 7.68 -8.03
C VAL A 93 -3.08 9.03 -7.36
N ALA A 94 -2.37 9.35 -6.27
CA ALA A 94 -2.47 10.65 -5.62
C ALA A 94 -2.10 11.80 -6.59
N GLY A 95 -1.03 11.61 -7.38
CA GLY A 95 -0.63 12.56 -8.41
C GLY A 95 -1.70 12.77 -9.49
N TRP A 96 -2.35 11.68 -9.94
CA TRP A 96 -3.45 11.77 -10.89
C TRP A 96 -4.69 12.48 -10.33
N LEU A 97 -5.04 12.23 -9.07
CA LEU A 97 -6.13 12.95 -8.39
C LEU A 97 -5.85 14.45 -8.34
N LEU A 98 -4.65 14.84 -7.90
CA LEU A 98 -4.24 16.25 -7.86
C LEU A 98 -4.27 16.90 -9.25
N ALA A 99 -3.81 16.20 -10.29
CA ALA A 99 -3.87 16.68 -11.67
C ALA A 99 -5.31 16.87 -12.17
N CYS A 100 -6.25 16.01 -11.74
CA CYS A 100 -7.66 16.19 -12.08
C CYS A 100 -8.25 17.46 -11.46
N LEU A 101 -7.90 17.78 -10.23
CA LEU A 101 -8.34 19.03 -9.57
C LEU A 101 -7.82 20.27 -10.32
N ALA A 102 -6.52 20.29 -10.63
CA ALA A 102 -5.89 21.41 -11.35
C ALA A 102 -6.55 21.68 -12.72
N SER A 103 -6.96 20.61 -13.41
CA SER A 103 -7.63 20.71 -14.72
C SER A 103 -9.08 21.20 -14.68
N GLN A 104 -9.74 21.19 -13.52
CA GLN A 104 -11.11 21.70 -13.36
C GLN A 104 -11.14 23.18 -12.95
N SER A 105 -10.01 23.73 -12.53
CA SER A 105 -9.84 25.14 -12.15
C SER A 105 -9.37 26.06 -13.29
N SER A 106 -9.28 25.55 -14.53
CA SER A 106 -8.95 26.29 -15.76
C SER A 106 -10.13 26.28 -16.71
#